data_AF-A0A937VNR7-F1
#
_entry.id   AF-A0A937VNR7-F1
#
_cell.length_a   1.000
_cell.length_b   1.000
_cell.length_c   1.000
_cell.angle_alpha   90.00
_cell.angle_beta   90.00
_cell.angle_gamma   90.00
#
_symmetry.space_group_name_H-M   'P 1'
#
loop_
_entity.id
_entity.type
_entity.pdbx_description
1 polymer ?
#
loop_
_entity_poly.entity_id
_entity_poly.type
_entity_poly.pdbx_seq_one_letter_code
_entity_poly.pdbx_strand_id
1 'polypeptide(L)' 'MLPHDKQGKKVGAVLIVGGGIGGMQAALDLSACGIKVYLVDHKPAIGGVMSQ' A
#
# COMPACT_ATOMS: atom_id res chain seq x y z
N MET A 1 -15.77 -17.63 -4.06
CA MET A 1 -15.52 -16.19 -3.76
C MET A 1 -16.23 -15.86 -2.46
N LEU A 2 -15.51 -15.88 -1.34
CA LEU A 2 -16.10 -15.58 -0.04
C LEU A 2 -16.13 -14.05 0.19
N PRO A 3 -17.22 -13.51 0.77
CA PRO A 3 -17.35 -12.11 1.14
C PRO A 3 -16.52 -11.81 2.40
N HIS A 4 -15.54 -10.91 2.30
CA HIS A 4 -14.58 -10.59 3.38
C HIS A 4 -14.97 -9.42 4.30
N ASP A 5 -16.15 -8.80 4.16
CA ASP A 5 -16.50 -7.58 4.91
C ASP A 5 -17.33 -7.80 6.19
N LYS A 6 -16.78 -8.57 7.13
CA LYS A 6 -17.23 -8.57 8.54
C LYS A 6 -16.05 -8.54 9.49
N GLN A 7 -15.56 -7.34 9.84
CA GLN A 7 -14.75 -7.13 11.05
C GLN A 7 -14.86 -5.65 11.48
N GLY A 8 -15.27 -5.42 12.74
CA GLY A 8 -15.55 -4.09 13.29
C GLY A 8 -14.38 -3.13 13.12
N LYS A 9 -14.70 -1.83 12.93
CA LYS A 9 -13.78 -0.69 12.70
C LYS A 9 -12.35 -0.96 13.19
N LYS A 10 -11.50 -1.55 12.35
CA LYS A 10 -10.06 -1.61 12.61
C LYS A 10 -9.53 -0.19 12.44
N VAL A 11 -9.18 0.46 13.54
CA VAL A 11 -8.63 1.81 13.53
C VAL A 11 -7.15 1.68 13.20
N GLY A 12 -6.79 1.89 11.94
CA GLY A 12 -5.41 1.86 11.49
C GLY A 12 -5.32 1.89 9.98
N ALA A 13 -4.74 2.97 9.44
CA ALA A 13 -4.36 3.07 8.04
C ALA A 13 -2.92 3.57 7.96
N VAL A 14 -2.18 3.07 6.97
CA VAL A 14 -0.78 3.44 6.74
C VAL A 14 -0.69 4.28 5.48
N LEU A 15 0.02 5.40 5.56
CA LEU A 15 0.41 6.20 4.40
C LEU A 15 1.88 5.92 4.09
N ILE A 16 2.14 5.54 2.84
CA ILE A 16 3.48 5.31 2.31
C ILE A 16 3.76 6.44 1.32
N VAL A 17 4.86 7.15 1.55
CA VAL A 17 5.32 8.24 0.70
C VAL A 17 6.54 7.75 -0.09
N GLY A 18 6.38 7.67 -1.42
CA GLY A 18 7.37 7.17 -2.37
C GLY A 18 6.97 5.81 -2.96
N GLY A 19 6.66 5.78 -4.26
CA GLY A 19 6.32 4.60 -5.06
C GLY A 19 7.53 3.92 -5.68
N GLY A 20 8.70 3.93 -5.03
CA GLY A 20 9.85 3.12 -5.44
C GLY A 20 9.67 1.64 -5.08
N ILE A 21 10.66 0.80 -5.43
CA ILE A 21 10.63 -0.65 -5.15
C ILE A 21 10.38 -0.97 -3.66
N GLY A 22 11.04 -0.26 -2.75
CA GLY A 22 10.85 -0.46 -1.31
C GLY A 22 9.47 -0.04 -0.81
N GLY A 23 8.95 1.08 -1.32
CA GLY A 23 7.61 1.57 -0.94
C GLY A 23 6.50 0.65 -1.45
N MET A 24 6.64 0.14 -2.68
CA MET A 24 5.72 -0.86 -3.22
C MET A 24 5.77 -2.18 -2.44
N GLN A 25 6.95 -2.67 -2.07
CA GLN A 25 7.06 -3.90 -1.27
C GLN A 25 6.43 -3.72 0.12
N ALA A 26 6.72 -2.61 0.80
CA ALA A 26 6.10 -2.29 2.09
C ALA A 26 4.57 -2.20 1.97
N ALA A 27 4.05 -1.64 0.87
CA ALA A 27 2.61 -1.57 0.62
C ALA A 27 1.99 -2.95 0.47
N LEU A 28 2.64 -3.85 -0.27
CA LEU A 28 2.19 -5.22 -0.47
C LEU A 28 2.20 -6.01 0.84
N ASP A 29 3.28 -5.91 1.63
CA ASP A 29 3.41 -6.61 2.90
C ASP A 29 2.32 -6.16 3.90
N LEU A 30 2.10 -4.84 4.02
CA LEU A 30 1.06 -4.28 4.90
C LEU A 30 -0.36 -4.61 4.42
N SER A 31 -0.60 -4.55 3.11
CA SER A 31 -1.89 -4.93 2.54
C SER A 31 -2.19 -6.42 2.73
N ALA A 32 -1.16 -7.28 2.65
CA ALA A 32 -1.29 -8.72 2.92
C ALA A 32 -1.66 -9.00 4.38
N CYS A 33 -1.24 -8.15 5.32
CA CYS A 33 -1.68 -8.20 6.72
C CYS A 33 -3.12 -7.70 6.94
N GLY A 34 -3.82 -7.26 5.88
CA GLY A 34 -5.19 -6.72 5.98
C GLY A 34 -5.25 -5.29 6.53
N ILE A 35 -4.16 -4.53 6.41
CA ILE A 35 -4.08 -3.12 6.79
C ILE A 35 -4.47 -2.26 5.59
N LYS A 36 -5.25 -1.20 5.83
CA LYS A 36 -5.57 -0.23 4.77
C LYS A 36 -4.34 0.62 4.46
N VAL A 37 -3.84 0.54 3.23
CA VAL A 37 -2.63 1.26 2.78
C VAL A 37 -2.99 2.32 1.75
N TYR A 38 -2.40 3.51 1.91
CA TYR A 38 -2.38 4.56 0.91
C TYR A 38 -0.94 4.73 0.43
N LEU A 39 -0.71 4.70 -0.89
CA LEU A 39 0.59 4.96 -1.51
C LEU A 39 0.51 6.29 -2.26
N VAL A 40 1.44 7.19 -1.99
CA VAL A 40 1.57 8.48 -2.68
C VAL A 40 2.97 8.61 -3.26
N ASP A 41 3.07 9.05 -4.51
CA ASP A 41 4.33 9.49 -5.13
C ASP A 41 4.11 10.88 -5.74
N HIS A 42 5.18 11.68 -5.84
CA HIS A 42 5.15 12.96 -6.54
C HIS A 42 5.17 12.81 -8.06
N LYS A 43 5.72 11.68 -8.57
CA LYS A 43 5.76 11.40 -10.01
C LYS A 43 4.42 10.82 -10.48
N PRO A 44 4.05 11.04 -11.75
CA PRO A 44 2.87 10.42 -12.35
C PRO A 44 3.00 8.90 -12.51
N ALA A 45 4.22 8.37 -12.48
CA ALA A 45 4.51 6.93 -12.57
C ALA A 45 5.26 6.44 -11.33
N ILE A 46 4.90 5.24 -10.87
CA ILE A 46 5.58 4.51 -9.80
C ILE A 46 6.74 3.66 -10.38
N GLY A 47 7.69 3.28 -9.53
CA GLY A 47 8.90 2.52 -9.89
C GLY A 47 10.20 3.19 -9.44
N GLY A 48 10.17 4.48 -9.10
CA GLY A 48 11.33 5.20 -8.58
C GLY A 48 12.51 5.23 -9.56
N VAL A 49 13.67 4.75 -9.13
CA VAL A 49 14.88 4.63 -9.98
C VAL A 49 14.82 3.37 -10.85
N MET A 50 14.09 2.33 -10.45
CA MET A 50 14.00 1.06 -11.18
C MET A 50 13.32 1.22 -12.55
N SER A 51 12.42 2.18 -12.68
CA SER A 51 11.62 2.43 -13.89
C SER A 51 12.26 3.42 -14.88
N GLN A 52 13.50 3.86 -14.64
CA GLN A 52 14.25 4.69 -15.59
C GLN A 52 14.97 3.84 -16.64
#